data_AF-A0A942DSC4-F1
#
_entry.id   AF-A0A942DSC4-F1
#
_cell.length_a   1.000
_cell.length_b   1.000
_cell.length_c   1.000
_cell.angle_alpha   90.00
_cell.angle_beta   90.00
_cell.angle_gamma   90.00
#
_symmetry.space_group_name_H-M   'P 1'
#
loop_
_entity.id
_entity.type
_entity.pdbx_description
1 polymer ?
#
loop_
_entity_poly.entity_id
_entity_poly.type
_entity_poly.pdbx_seq_one_letter_code
_entity_poly.pdbx_strand_id
1 'polypeptide(L)'
;MVINREGVMGASHYSILVVLMLGELIFAESVVTNPRRSDGFGGQFQTIIASVIYAELNNQKFMYTPFKGMEHNYHDDASFLKKKEWLINFIGNFEVNENDTSIQLDHTVFLNFFEANLARCVNSFSLQKIKRIFRANKDRAHYFNNENLHIAVHVRRPNAHDNRIQGADTSDDVFLRAIGQLRAVYAAQNPQFHIYSQGNPEHFTIYEAQDVLLHIDESV
;
A
#
# COMPACT_ATOMS: atom_id res chain seq x y z
N MET A 1 -48.45 -74.09 31.21
CA MET A 1 -47.86 -73.66 32.50
C MET A 1 -46.56 -72.94 32.18
N VAL A 2 -46.57 -71.58 32.26
CA VAL A 2 -45.46 -70.69 32.69
C VAL A 2 -44.15 -70.71 31.85
N ILE A 3 -43.53 -69.65 31.29
CA ILE A 3 -43.67 -68.17 31.19
C ILE A 3 -42.82 -67.71 29.96
N ASN A 4 -43.16 -66.57 29.34
CA ASN A 4 -42.40 -65.74 28.39
C ASN A 4 -40.95 -65.37 28.78
N ARG A 5 -40.07 -65.06 27.80
CA ARG A 5 -39.37 -63.74 27.68
C ARG A 5 -38.41 -63.66 26.47
N GLU A 6 -38.72 -62.70 25.61
CA GLU A 6 -37.88 -61.67 24.95
C GLU A 6 -36.44 -61.95 24.47
N GLY A 7 -36.15 -61.52 23.23
CA GLY A 7 -34.80 -61.26 22.74
C GLY A 7 -34.74 -60.97 21.24
N VAL A 8 -34.42 -59.73 20.86
CA VAL A 8 -34.62 -59.07 19.56
C VAL A 8 -33.35 -59.03 18.68
N MET A 9 -33.56 -59.23 17.36
CA MET A 9 -32.86 -58.78 16.13
C MET A 9 -31.33 -58.82 15.96
N GLY A 10 -30.91 -59.21 14.73
CA GLY A 10 -29.62 -58.83 14.14
C GLY A 10 -29.55 -59.00 12.61
N ALA A 11 -30.04 -57.98 11.89
CA ALA A 11 -29.49 -57.34 10.67
C ALA A 11 -29.14 -58.19 9.42
N SER A 12 -29.98 -58.08 8.37
CA SER A 12 -29.63 -58.38 6.98
C SER A 12 -28.84 -57.23 6.34
N HIS A 13 -27.87 -57.59 5.50
CA HIS A 13 -26.98 -56.68 4.79
C HIS A 13 -27.73 -55.88 3.72
N TYR A 14 -27.77 -54.55 3.85
CA TYR A 14 -28.01 -53.63 2.75
C TYR A 14 -26.76 -52.78 2.54
N SER A 15 -26.03 -53.06 1.46
CA SER A 15 -24.91 -52.25 0.99
C SER A 15 -25.45 -50.94 0.43
N ILE A 16 -25.33 -49.86 1.19
CA ILE A 16 -25.60 -48.50 0.72
C ILE A 16 -24.40 -48.08 -0.14
N LEU A 17 -24.63 -47.99 -1.44
CA LEU A 17 -23.72 -47.34 -2.39
C LEU A 17 -23.76 -45.83 -2.09
N VAL A 18 -22.84 -45.35 -1.26
CA VAL A 18 -22.64 -43.92 -1.03
C VAL A 18 -21.94 -43.34 -2.26
N VAL A 19 -22.72 -42.80 -3.18
CA VAL A 19 -22.22 -41.92 -4.24
C VAL A 19 -21.84 -40.59 -3.58
N LEU A 20 -20.55 -40.39 -3.33
CA LEU A 20 -19.97 -39.11 -2.92
C LEU A 20 -20.12 -38.12 -4.08
N MET A 21 -21.21 -37.36 -4.09
CA MET A 21 -21.31 -36.12 -4.85
C MET A 21 -20.41 -35.09 -4.16
N LEU A 22 -19.15 -35.02 -4.58
CA LEU A 22 -18.27 -33.88 -4.33
C LEU A 22 -18.80 -32.70 -5.15
N GLY A 23 -19.88 -32.08 -4.67
CA GLY A 23 -20.23 -30.74 -5.10
C GLY A 23 -19.10 -29.83 -4.66
N GLU A 24 -18.36 -29.27 -5.62
CA GLU A 24 -17.51 -28.13 -5.35
C GLU A 24 -18.37 -27.06 -4.70
N LEU A 25 -18.20 -26.84 -3.39
CA LEU A 25 -18.68 -25.63 -2.76
C LEU A 25 -17.87 -24.49 -3.37
N ILE A 26 -18.39 -23.91 -4.45
CA ILE A 26 -17.90 -22.65 -5.00
C ILE A 26 -18.27 -21.59 -3.98
N PHE A 27 -17.41 -21.37 -2.99
CA PHE A 27 -17.49 -20.16 -2.18
C PHE A 27 -17.29 -18.99 -3.15
N ALA A 28 -18.26 -18.07 -3.18
CA ALA A 28 -18.10 -16.84 -3.93
C ALA A 28 -16.77 -16.19 -3.54
N GLU A 29 -15.92 -15.89 -4.52
CA GLU A 29 -14.64 -15.25 -4.27
C GLU A 29 -14.90 -13.95 -3.51
N SER A 30 -14.35 -13.85 -2.30
CA SER A 30 -14.51 -12.65 -1.49
C SER A 30 -13.82 -11.50 -2.20
N VAL A 31 -14.57 -10.43 -2.46
CA VAL A 31 -14.07 -9.21 -3.11
C VAL A 31 -13.72 -8.17 -2.06
N VAL A 32 -12.48 -7.73 -2.06
CA VAL A 32 -11.96 -6.69 -1.16
C VAL A 32 -11.62 -5.42 -1.93
N THR A 33 -11.70 -4.28 -1.26
CA THR A 33 -11.31 -2.97 -1.78
C THR A 33 -10.42 -2.23 -0.79
N ASN A 34 -9.75 -1.18 -1.27
CA ASN A 34 -9.10 -0.23 -0.39
C ASN A 34 -10.12 0.46 0.54
N PRO A 35 -9.82 0.56 1.85
CA PRO A 35 -10.57 1.37 2.82
C PRO A 35 -10.63 2.84 2.44
N ARG A 36 -11.73 3.48 2.82
CA ARG A 36 -11.84 4.94 2.75
C ARG A 36 -10.99 5.58 3.84
N ARG A 37 -10.25 6.63 3.47
CA ARG A 37 -9.44 7.44 4.37
C ARG A 37 -9.65 8.91 4.03
N SER A 38 -9.50 9.77 5.03
CA SER A 38 -9.54 11.22 4.88
C SER A 38 -8.14 11.85 4.91
N ASP A 39 -7.07 11.07 4.95
CA ASP A 39 -5.70 11.58 5.04
C ASP A 39 -5.12 12.01 3.69
N GLY A 40 -3.89 12.50 3.72
CA GLY A 40 -3.12 12.85 2.53
C GLY A 40 -2.75 11.65 1.64
N PHE A 41 -2.22 11.97 0.46
CA PHE A 41 -1.88 11.00 -0.59
C PHE A 41 -1.14 9.74 -0.10
N GLY A 42 -0.10 9.93 0.73
CA GLY A 42 0.77 8.83 1.17
C GLY A 42 0.02 7.75 1.95
N GLY A 43 -0.83 8.13 2.90
CA GLY A 43 -1.57 7.18 3.72
C GLY A 43 -2.69 6.47 2.95
N GLN A 44 -3.39 7.18 2.06
CA GLN A 44 -4.36 6.56 1.16
C GLN A 44 -3.68 5.56 0.22
N PHE A 45 -2.58 5.95 -0.42
CA PHE A 45 -1.91 5.07 -1.39
C PHE A 45 -1.25 3.87 -0.72
N GLN A 46 -0.64 4.05 0.46
CA GLN A 46 -0.14 2.94 1.28
C GLN A 46 -1.24 1.91 1.54
N THR A 47 -2.45 2.37 1.90
CA THR A 47 -3.58 1.49 2.20
C THR A 47 -4.06 0.77 0.94
N ILE A 48 -4.12 1.46 -0.21
CA ILE A 48 -4.43 0.84 -1.50
C ILE A 48 -3.44 -0.29 -1.82
N ILE A 49 -2.14 -0.02 -1.71
CA ILE A 49 -1.09 -1.03 -1.94
C ILE A 49 -1.27 -2.22 -1.00
N ALA A 50 -1.52 -1.96 0.29
CA ALA A 50 -1.71 -3.00 1.28
C ALA A 50 -2.91 -3.89 0.95
N SER A 51 -4.04 -3.31 0.54
CA SER A 51 -5.25 -4.06 0.18
C SER A 51 -5.06 -4.95 -1.04
N VAL A 52 -4.34 -4.50 -2.08
CA VAL A 52 -4.08 -5.33 -3.27
C VAL A 52 -3.24 -6.55 -2.91
N ILE A 53 -2.16 -6.34 -2.14
CA ILE A 53 -1.25 -7.41 -1.71
C ILE A 53 -1.98 -8.40 -0.78
N TYR A 54 -2.79 -7.88 0.15
CA TYR A 54 -3.59 -8.72 1.03
C TYR A 54 -4.55 -9.61 0.24
N ALA A 55 -5.23 -9.04 -0.76
CA ALA A 55 -6.18 -9.79 -1.58
C ALA A 55 -5.50 -10.96 -2.29
N GLU A 56 -4.39 -10.71 -2.97
CA GLU A 56 -3.60 -11.76 -3.65
C GLU A 56 -3.20 -12.87 -2.68
N LEU A 57 -2.60 -12.52 -1.54
CA LEU A 57 -2.01 -13.50 -0.65
C LEU A 57 -3.03 -14.29 0.17
N ASN A 58 -4.30 -13.87 0.15
CA ASN A 58 -5.45 -14.56 0.75
C ASN A 58 -6.41 -15.17 -0.28
N ASN A 59 -6.02 -15.23 -1.56
CA ASN A 59 -6.87 -15.75 -2.66
C ASN A 59 -8.23 -15.03 -2.75
N GLN A 60 -8.21 -13.71 -2.68
CA GLN A 60 -9.36 -12.84 -2.81
C GLN A 60 -9.22 -11.93 -4.03
N LYS A 61 -10.35 -11.50 -4.58
CA LYS A 61 -10.36 -10.53 -5.67
C LYS A 61 -10.20 -9.12 -5.11
N PHE A 62 -9.30 -8.34 -5.70
CA PHE A 62 -9.20 -6.91 -5.41
C PHE A 62 -9.96 -6.08 -6.45
N MET A 63 -10.79 -5.16 -6.00
CA MET A 63 -11.37 -4.08 -6.81
C MET A 63 -10.97 -2.73 -6.24
N TYR A 64 -10.53 -1.82 -7.10
CA TYR A 64 -10.07 -0.50 -6.72
C TYR A 64 -11.24 0.46 -6.50
N THR A 65 -11.25 1.17 -5.37
CA THR A 65 -12.15 2.30 -5.13
C THR A 65 -11.39 3.62 -5.34
N PRO A 66 -11.76 4.42 -6.36
CA PRO A 66 -11.16 5.72 -6.63
C PRO A 66 -11.18 6.69 -5.45
N PHE A 67 -10.23 7.62 -5.45
CA PHE A 67 -10.16 8.71 -4.47
C PHE A 67 -11.45 9.55 -4.51
N LYS A 68 -12.10 9.71 -3.35
CA LYS A 68 -13.29 10.57 -3.18
C LYS A 68 -12.97 11.92 -2.52
N GLY A 69 -11.81 12.01 -1.88
CA GLY A 69 -11.34 13.19 -1.15
C GLY A 69 -9.94 12.91 -0.61
N MET A 70 -9.17 13.97 -0.35
CA MET A 70 -7.80 13.87 0.13
C MET A 70 -7.38 15.20 0.75
N GLU A 71 -6.64 15.13 1.86
CA GLU A 71 -6.00 16.32 2.44
C GLU A 71 -4.96 16.94 1.49
N HIS A 72 -4.52 18.16 1.81
CA HIS A 72 -3.47 18.89 1.09
C HIS A 72 -3.85 19.41 -0.30
N ASN A 73 -5.15 19.55 -0.61
CA ASN A 73 -5.60 20.38 -1.74
C ASN A 73 -5.67 21.87 -1.34
N TYR A 74 -4.54 22.44 -0.90
CA TYR A 74 -4.49 23.78 -0.28
C TYR A 74 -4.90 24.93 -1.20
N HIS A 75 -4.99 24.69 -2.51
CA HIS A 75 -5.36 25.68 -3.52
C HIS A 75 -6.71 25.38 -4.19
N ASP A 76 -7.51 24.48 -3.63
CA ASP A 76 -8.82 24.09 -4.16
C ASP A 76 -8.79 23.71 -5.65
N ASP A 77 -7.72 23.02 -6.08
CA ASP A 77 -7.58 22.57 -7.46
C ASP A 77 -8.66 21.54 -7.78
N ALA A 78 -9.61 21.90 -8.64
CA ALA A 78 -10.70 21.03 -9.07
C ALA A 78 -10.22 19.75 -9.77
N SER A 79 -8.98 19.75 -10.29
CA SER A 79 -8.35 18.59 -10.93
C SER A 79 -7.45 17.77 -10.00
N PHE A 80 -7.34 18.14 -8.72
CA PHE A 80 -6.41 17.54 -7.77
C PHE A 80 -6.54 16.01 -7.70
N LEU A 81 -7.74 15.49 -7.43
CA LEU A 81 -7.96 14.05 -7.35
C LEU A 81 -7.67 13.35 -8.68
N LYS A 82 -8.04 13.96 -9.82
CA LYS A 82 -7.73 13.41 -11.15
C LYS A 82 -6.22 13.30 -11.39
N LYS A 83 -5.44 14.27 -10.93
CA LYS A 83 -3.97 14.21 -10.98
C LYS A 83 -3.44 13.07 -10.12
N LYS A 84 -4.02 12.82 -8.94
CA LYS A 84 -3.63 11.69 -8.07
C LYS A 84 -4.02 10.33 -8.63
N GLU A 85 -5.19 10.22 -9.26
CA GLU A 85 -5.60 9.02 -10.00
C GLU A 85 -4.63 8.70 -11.14
N TRP A 86 -4.29 9.71 -11.93
CA TRP A 86 -3.27 9.58 -12.96
C TRP A 86 -1.92 9.22 -12.33
N LEU A 87 -1.53 9.84 -11.22
CA LEU A 87 -0.26 9.55 -10.55
C LEU A 87 -0.13 8.08 -10.15
N ILE A 88 -1.17 7.43 -9.62
CA ILE A 88 -1.07 6.01 -9.23
C ILE A 88 -1.32 5.06 -10.41
N ASN A 89 -2.07 5.51 -11.43
CA ASN A 89 -2.39 4.77 -12.65
C ASN A 89 -3.19 3.47 -12.44
N PHE A 90 -4.14 3.46 -11.51
CA PHE A 90 -4.94 2.27 -11.18
C PHE A 90 -6.16 2.08 -12.08
N ILE A 91 -6.83 3.17 -12.46
CA ILE A 91 -7.97 3.12 -13.39
C ILE A 91 -7.51 2.54 -14.74
N GLY A 92 -8.20 1.50 -15.21
CA GLY A 92 -7.83 0.74 -16.41
C GLY A 92 -6.77 -0.36 -16.18
N ASN A 93 -6.10 -0.37 -15.02
CA ASN A 93 -5.15 -1.42 -14.62
C ASN A 93 -5.70 -2.37 -13.54
N PHE A 94 -6.76 -1.95 -12.85
CA PHE A 94 -7.55 -2.75 -11.90
C PHE A 94 -9.04 -2.56 -12.17
N GLU A 95 -9.84 -3.59 -11.88
CA GLU A 95 -11.30 -3.47 -11.88
C GLU A 95 -11.74 -2.44 -10.85
N VAL A 96 -12.71 -1.60 -11.21
CA VAL A 96 -13.18 -0.51 -10.36
C VAL A 96 -14.41 -0.95 -9.58
N ASN A 97 -14.40 -0.71 -8.27
CA ASN A 97 -15.52 -0.96 -7.37
C ASN A 97 -16.57 0.16 -7.51
N GLU A 98 -17.39 0.12 -8.56
CA GLU A 98 -18.35 1.17 -8.89
C GLU A 98 -19.48 1.31 -7.85
N ASN A 99 -19.86 0.21 -7.20
CA ASN A 99 -21.05 0.14 -6.34
C ASN A 99 -20.76 0.14 -4.84
N ASP A 100 -19.49 0.29 -4.42
CA ASP A 100 -19.07 0.27 -3.02
C ASP A 100 -19.48 -0.99 -2.24
N THR A 101 -19.72 -2.10 -2.94
CA THR A 101 -20.20 -3.36 -2.36
C THR A 101 -19.09 -4.26 -1.82
N SER A 102 -17.84 -3.91 -2.09
CA SER A 102 -16.66 -4.68 -1.71
C SER A 102 -16.28 -4.49 -0.24
N ILE A 103 -15.65 -5.51 0.36
CA ILE A 103 -15.25 -5.49 1.77
C ILE A 103 -14.08 -4.52 1.95
N GLN A 104 -14.26 -3.52 2.82
CA GLN A 104 -13.18 -2.64 3.27
C GLN A 104 -12.46 -3.28 4.44
N LEU A 105 -11.16 -3.51 4.30
CA LEU A 105 -10.33 -4.14 5.34
C LEU A 105 -10.02 -3.15 6.46
N ASP A 106 -10.17 -3.57 7.72
CA ASP A 106 -9.76 -2.76 8.84
C ASP A 106 -8.23 -2.53 8.84
N HIS A 107 -7.81 -1.38 9.38
CA HIS A 107 -6.40 -1.01 9.41
C HIS A 107 -5.53 -2.01 10.20
N THR A 108 -6.06 -2.50 11.31
CA THR A 108 -5.40 -3.46 12.20
C THR A 108 -5.20 -4.80 11.49
N VAL A 109 -6.17 -5.20 10.66
CA VAL A 109 -6.13 -6.47 9.92
C VAL A 109 -4.94 -6.49 8.96
N PHE A 110 -4.76 -5.45 8.14
CA PHE A 110 -3.62 -5.46 7.22
C PHE A 110 -2.29 -5.27 7.96
N LEU A 111 -2.20 -4.46 9.02
CA LEU A 111 -0.95 -4.31 9.79
C LEU A 111 -0.47 -5.66 10.34
N ASN A 112 -1.34 -6.38 11.05
CA ASN A 112 -1.02 -7.69 11.61
C ASN A 112 -0.66 -8.69 10.51
N PHE A 113 -1.37 -8.64 9.38
CA PHE A 113 -1.04 -9.48 8.22
C PHE A 113 0.36 -9.20 7.67
N PHE A 114 0.72 -7.93 7.48
CA PHE A 114 2.00 -7.52 6.93
C PHE A 114 3.16 -7.86 7.87
N GLU A 115 3.02 -7.64 9.17
CA GLU A 115 4.03 -8.02 10.16
C GLU A 115 4.29 -9.53 10.13
N ALA A 116 3.24 -10.34 10.01
CA ALA A 116 3.37 -11.80 9.93
C ALA A 116 3.85 -12.33 8.56
N ASN A 117 3.74 -11.54 7.48
CA ASN A 117 3.96 -12.00 6.10
C ASN A 117 4.94 -11.14 5.30
N LEU A 118 5.78 -10.33 5.94
CA LEU A 118 6.62 -9.32 5.27
C LEU A 118 7.39 -9.86 4.05
N ALA A 119 8.05 -11.02 4.19
CA ALA A 119 8.80 -11.64 3.10
C ALA A 119 7.90 -12.00 1.89
N ARG A 120 6.67 -12.45 2.12
CA ARG A 120 5.69 -12.73 1.06
C ARG A 120 5.19 -11.43 0.44
N CYS A 121 4.90 -10.41 1.25
CA CYS A 121 4.42 -9.11 0.77
C CYS A 121 5.43 -8.44 -0.18
N VAL A 122 6.71 -8.42 0.19
CA VAL A 122 7.79 -7.81 -0.62
C VAL A 122 7.97 -8.52 -1.97
N ASN A 123 7.66 -9.81 -2.03
CA ASN A 123 7.78 -10.64 -3.23
C ASN A 123 6.46 -10.86 -3.99
N SER A 124 5.35 -10.26 -3.55
CA SER A 124 4.02 -10.43 -4.14
C SER A 124 3.95 -9.96 -5.60
N PHE A 125 3.15 -10.65 -6.43
CA PHE A 125 2.93 -10.26 -7.81
C PHE A 125 2.23 -8.90 -7.91
N SER A 126 1.36 -8.59 -6.95
CA SER A 126 0.65 -7.32 -6.84
C SER A 126 1.60 -6.16 -6.62
N LEU A 127 2.58 -6.29 -5.73
CA LEU A 127 3.57 -5.22 -5.54
C LEU A 127 4.38 -4.97 -6.82
N GLN A 128 4.77 -6.03 -7.54
CA GLN A 128 5.47 -5.90 -8.82
C GLN A 128 4.57 -5.26 -9.90
N LYS A 129 3.30 -5.67 -9.98
CA LYS A 129 2.30 -5.06 -10.87
C LYS A 129 2.13 -3.58 -10.57
N ILE A 130 1.96 -3.21 -9.30
CA ILE A 130 1.80 -1.82 -8.86
C ILE A 130 3.01 -0.99 -9.25
N LYS A 131 4.23 -1.45 -8.95
CA LYS A 131 5.47 -0.76 -9.36
C LYS A 131 5.55 -0.55 -10.87
N ARG A 132 5.15 -1.56 -11.65
CA ARG A 132 5.13 -1.49 -13.11
C ARG A 132 4.11 -0.46 -13.61
N ILE A 133 2.85 -0.52 -13.18
CA ILE A 133 1.80 0.38 -13.67
C ILE A 133 2.02 1.81 -13.19
N PHE A 134 2.52 2.00 -11.96
CA PHE A 134 2.87 3.31 -11.43
C PHE A 134 3.89 3.98 -12.35
N ARG A 135 4.88 3.22 -12.86
CA ARG A 135 5.91 3.76 -13.76
C ARG A 135 5.43 3.92 -15.21
N ALA A 136 4.38 3.23 -15.63
CA ALA A 136 4.02 3.08 -17.05
C ALA A 136 3.52 4.36 -17.72
N ASN A 137 2.95 5.30 -16.96
CA ASN A 137 2.42 6.55 -17.49
C ASN A 137 3.30 7.77 -17.16
N LYS A 138 4.53 7.56 -16.72
CA LYS A 138 5.48 8.63 -16.39
C LYS A 138 6.53 8.72 -17.48
N ASP A 139 6.94 9.94 -17.79
CA ASP A 139 8.08 10.16 -18.68
C ASP A 139 9.37 9.79 -17.94
N ARG A 140 9.79 8.54 -18.09
CA ARG A 140 11.00 8.02 -17.46
C ARG A 140 12.27 8.55 -18.08
N ALA A 141 12.21 9.03 -19.33
CA ALA A 141 13.40 9.48 -20.05
C ALA A 141 13.84 10.87 -19.58
N HIS A 142 12.93 11.68 -19.05
CA HIS A 142 13.19 13.09 -18.77
C HIS A 142 12.88 13.52 -17.33
N TYR A 143 12.50 12.61 -16.42
CA TYR A 143 12.18 12.99 -15.04
C TYR A 143 13.41 13.27 -14.17
N PHE A 144 14.45 12.45 -14.34
CA PHE A 144 15.68 12.49 -13.57
C PHE A 144 16.87 12.19 -14.48
N ASN A 145 18.06 12.71 -14.15
CA ASN A 145 19.26 12.43 -14.91
C ASN A 145 19.63 10.95 -14.76
N ASN A 146 19.70 10.20 -15.86
CA ASN A 146 20.05 8.79 -15.81
C ASN A 146 21.53 8.53 -15.43
N GLU A 147 22.36 9.57 -15.35
CA GLU A 147 23.76 9.48 -14.92
C GLU A 147 23.93 9.47 -13.38
N ASN A 148 22.88 9.83 -12.64
CA ASN A 148 22.92 9.92 -11.17
C ASN A 148 22.10 8.81 -10.52
N LEU A 149 22.53 8.35 -9.35
CA LEU A 149 21.65 7.61 -8.45
C LEU A 149 20.83 8.60 -7.61
N HIS A 150 19.56 8.77 -7.95
CA HIS A 150 18.66 9.67 -7.22
C HIS A 150 18.13 9.05 -5.92
N ILE A 151 18.37 9.72 -4.79
CA ILE A 151 17.96 9.30 -3.45
C ILE A 151 17.04 10.36 -2.85
N ALA A 152 15.77 10.03 -2.67
CA ALA A 152 14.82 10.91 -2.00
C ALA A 152 14.89 10.73 -0.47
N VAL A 153 14.99 11.82 0.27
CA VAL A 153 14.93 11.87 1.73
C VAL A 153 13.80 12.81 2.11
N HIS A 154 12.82 12.31 2.84
CA HIS A 154 11.76 13.15 3.40
C HIS A 154 12.11 13.53 4.83
N VAL A 155 12.34 14.82 5.08
CA VAL A 155 12.59 15.39 6.41
C VAL A 155 11.29 16.03 6.87
N ARG A 156 10.56 15.37 7.76
CA ARG A 156 9.30 15.93 8.26
C ARG A 156 9.59 17.01 9.32
N ARG A 157 9.03 18.21 9.13
CA ARG A 157 9.06 19.30 10.10
C ARG A 157 7.66 19.85 10.35
N PRO A 158 7.38 20.41 11.53
CA PRO A 158 6.12 21.10 11.78
C PRO A 158 5.98 22.30 10.83
N ASN A 159 4.77 22.55 10.35
CA ASN A 159 4.42 23.72 9.55
C ASN A 159 3.07 24.29 9.97
N ALA A 160 2.61 25.35 9.28
CA ALA A 160 1.37 26.04 9.61
C ALA A 160 0.11 25.16 9.49
N HIS A 161 0.15 24.10 8.68
CA HIS A 161 -0.95 23.18 8.42
C HIS A 161 -0.83 21.86 9.18
N ASP A 162 0.38 21.48 9.62
CA ASP A 162 0.66 20.29 10.40
C ASP A 162 1.67 20.59 11.51
N ASN A 163 1.17 20.79 12.73
CA ASN A 163 1.98 21.09 13.90
C ASN A 163 2.32 19.84 14.74
N ARG A 164 2.09 18.64 14.21
CA ARG A 164 2.39 17.39 14.93
C ARG A 164 3.88 17.30 15.21
N ILE A 165 4.22 17.04 16.47
CA ILE A 165 5.60 16.88 16.91
C ILE A 165 6.11 15.46 16.65
N GLN A 166 5.24 14.46 16.82
CA GLN A 166 5.62 13.06 16.68
C GLN A 166 6.17 12.77 15.27
N GLY A 167 7.45 12.44 15.19
CA GLY A 167 8.14 12.18 13.93
C GLY A 167 8.54 13.43 13.15
N ALA A 168 8.29 14.63 13.69
CA ALA A 168 8.74 15.91 13.15
C ALA A 168 9.83 16.57 14.00
N ASP A 169 10.04 16.07 15.23
CA ASP A 169 11.06 16.45 16.21
C ASP A 169 12.37 15.67 16.10
N THR A 170 12.49 14.80 15.08
CA THR A 170 13.72 14.05 14.83
C THR A 170 14.85 15.03 14.48
N SER A 171 15.93 15.01 15.26
CA SER A 171 17.10 15.88 15.05
C SER A 171 17.68 15.78 13.63
N ASP A 172 18.10 16.91 13.06
CA ASP A 172 18.76 16.97 11.75
C ASP A 172 19.99 16.06 11.66
N ASP A 173 20.71 15.84 12.77
CA ASP A 173 21.87 14.95 12.85
C ASP A 173 21.55 13.51 12.42
N VAL A 174 20.33 13.04 12.66
CA VAL A 174 19.91 11.70 12.23
C VAL A 174 19.90 11.62 10.70
N PHE A 175 19.33 12.62 10.05
CA PHE A 175 19.24 12.69 8.59
C PHE A 175 20.61 12.92 7.97
N LEU A 176 21.41 13.85 8.50
CA LEU A 176 22.76 14.14 8.02
C LEU A 176 23.68 12.91 8.11
N ARG A 177 23.62 12.14 9.21
CA ARG A 177 24.37 10.88 9.33
C ARG A 177 23.91 9.84 8.30
N ALA A 178 22.60 9.68 8.11
CA ALA A 178 22.07 8.76 7.11
C ALA A 178 22.49 9.15 5.68
N ILE A 179 22.38 10.44 5.33
CA ILE A 179 22.85 10.99 4.05
C ILE A 179 24.35 10.72 3.88
N GLY A 180 25.17 11.01 4.89
CA GLY A 180 26.61 10.75 4.85
C GLY A 180 26.96 9.27 4.63
N GLN A 181 26.24 8.36 5.30
CA GLN A 181 26.41 6.91 5.11
C GLN A 181 26.01 6.47 3.70
N LEU A 182 24.85 6.92 3.21
CA LEU A 182 24.38 6.58 1.86
C LEU A 182 25.32 7.15 0.79
N ARG A 183 25.84 8.36 1.01
CA ARG A 183 26.84 8.99 0.13
C ARG A 183 28.10 8.15 0.03
N ALA A 184 28.58 7.61 1.16
CA ALA A 184 29.74 6.72 1.17
C ALA A 184 29.46 5.36 0.50
N VAL A 185 28.31 4.75 0.79
CA VAL A 185 27.90 3.46 0.21
C VAL A 185 27.75 3.54 -1.30
N TYR A 186 27.16 4.63 -1.79
CA TYR A 186 26.82 4.80 -3.20
C TYR A 186 27.75 5.75 -3.96
N ALA A 187 28.93 6.05 -3.41
CA ALA A 187 29.87 7.02 -3.99
C ALA A 187 30.20 6.75 -5.48
N ALA A 188 30.29 5.47 -5.87
CA ALA A 188 30.59 5.07 -7.24
C ALA A 188 29.40 5.18 -8.22
N GLN A 189 28.19 5.47 -7.74
CA GLN A 189 26.99 5.65 -8.58
C GLN A 189 26.55 7.11 -8.69
N ASN A 190 27.43 8.06 -8.31
CA ASN A 190 27.17 9.50 -8.39
C ASN A 190 25.81 9.88 -7.74
N PRO A 191 25.69 9.71 -6.41
CA PRO A 191 24.40 9.88 -5.75
C PRO A 191 23.98 11.35 -5.78
N GLN A 192 22.69 11.60 -6.04
CA GLN A 192 22.06 12.91 -5.91
C GLN A 192 20.89 12.82 -4.93
N PHE A 193 20.98 13.60 -3.86
CA PHE A 193 20.00 13.62 -2.79
C PHE A 193 18.93 14.66 -3.05
N HIS A 194 17.66 14.26 -2.94
CA HIS A 194 16.51 15.14 -3.01
C HIS A 194 15.88 15.22 -1.63
N ILE A 195 16.03 16.37 -0.96
CA ILE A 195 15.47 16.58 0.38
C ILE A 195 14.09 17.21 0.23
N TYR A 196 13.05 16.43 0.50
CA TYR A 196 11.67 16.91 0.51
C TYR A 196 11.28 17.30 1.93
N SER A 197 10.71 18.49 2.09
CA SER A 197 10.23 18.99 3.39
C SER A 197 9.20 20.12 3.22
N GLN A 198 8.67 20.60 4.34
CA GLN A 198 7.76 21.74 4.43
C GLN A 198 8.20 22.70 5.54
N GLY A 199 7.99 24.00 5.36
CA GLY A 199 8.32 25.05 6.34
C GLY A 199 9.38 26.06 5.86
N ASN A 200 9.97 26.82 6.79
CA ASN A 200 10.92 27.89 6.44
C ASN A 200 12.19 27.32 5.75
N PRO A 201 12.48 27.69 4.49
CA PRO A 201 13.68 27.23 3.78
C PRO A 201 15.00 27.48 4.52
N GLU A 202 15.09 28.57 5.29
CA GLU A 202 16.32 28.90 6.05
C GLU A 202 16.70 27.81 7.07
N HIS A 203 15.72 27.07 7.59
CA HIS A 203 15.96 25.97 8.52
C HIS A 203 16.59 24.74 7.85
N PHE A 204 16.63 24.69 6.51
CA PHE A 204 17.16 23.56 5.74
C PHE A 204 18.53 23.84 5.12
N THR A 205 19.11 25.02 5.35
CA THR A 205 20.46 25.40 4.89
C THR A 205 21.54 24.41 5.34
N ILE A 206 21.34 23.74 6.50
CA ILE A 206 22.24 22.71 7.01
C ILE A 206 22.37 21.48 6.08
N TYR A 207 21.40 21.26 5.18
CA TYR A 207 21.42 20.17 4.21
C TYR A 207 22.11 20.54 2.89
N GLU A 208 22.45 21.81 2.68
CA GLU A 208 23.04 22.27 1.41
C GLU A 208 24.40 21.59 1.16
N ALA A 209 24.51 20.97 -0.01
CA ALA A 209 25.73 20.35 -0.51
C ALA A 209 25.66 20.28 -2.04
N GLN A 210 26.81 20.07 -2.69
CA GLN A 210 26.88 19.99 -4.16
C GLN A 210 25.97 18.89 -4.75
N ASP A 211 25.78 17.81 -4.01
CA ASP A 211 24.99 16.65 -4.41
C ASP A 211 23.56 16.66 -3.84
N VAL A 212 23.10 17.79 -3.30
CA VAL A 212 21.78 17.93 -2.67
C VAL A 212 20.92 18.94 -3.41
N LEU A 213 19.65 18.57 -3.64
CA LEU A 213 18.58 19.43 -4.12
C LEU A 213 17.51 19.54 -3.02
N LEU A 214 17.19 20.77 -2.61
CA LEU A 214 16.16 21.04 -1.61
C LEU A 214 14.81 21.30 -2.29
N HIS A 215 13.80 20.54 -1.90
CA HIS A 215 12.42 20.62 -2.36
C HIS A 215 11.53 21.01 -1.16
N ILE A 216 11.44 22.31 -0.88
CA ILE A 216 10.71 22.86 0.28
C ILE A 216 9.37 23.42 -0.18
N ASP A 217 8.28 22.97 0.47
CA ASP A 217 6.90 23.33 0.13
C ASP A 217 6.50 23.01 -1.33
N GLU A 218 7.22 22.09 -1.97
CA GLU A 218 6.86 21.59 -3.30
C GLU A 218 5.71 20.59 -3.25
N SER A 219 4.76 20.72 -4.18
CA SER A 219 3.69 19.75 -4.36
C SER A 219 4.18 18.51 -5.11
N VAL A 220 3.88 17.33 -4.58
CA VAL A 220 4.04 16.04 -5.28
C VAL A 220 2.92 15.79 -6.29
#